data_AF-A0A453K797-F1
#
_entry.id   AF-A0A453K797-F1
#
_cell.length_a   1.000
_cell.length_b   1.000
_cell.length_c   1.000
_cell.angle_alpha   90.00
_cell.angle_beta   90.00
_cell.angle_gamma   90.00
#
_symmetry.space_group_name_H-M   'P 1'
#
loop_
_entity.id
_entity.type
_entity.pdbx_description
1 polymer ?
#
loop_
_entity_poly.entity_id
_entity_poly.type
_entity_poly.pdbx_seq_one_letter_code
_entity_poly.pdbx_strand_id
1 'polypeptide(L)'
;NSFMMVIFLTGLVSMILMRTLRNDYAKYARDDDDLESLERDVNEESGWKLVHGDVFRPPRSLTLLSALVGIGTQLAALILLVIVLAIVGMLYVGRGAIITTFIVCYALTSFISGYVSAGLYSRNGGKNWIKAMILTASLFPFLHFAIGFALNTIAIFYGSLAAIPFGTMVVMFVLWAFISFPLVLLGTVVGRNWSGAPNNPCRVKTIPRPIPERKWYLTPSVISLMGGLLPFGSIFIEMYFVFTSFWNYK
;
A
#
# COMPACT_ATOMS: atom_id res chain seq x y z
N ASN A 1 -23.62 3.34 -15.16
CA ASN A 1 -22.56 3.91 -16.03
C ASN A 1 -21.16 3.64 -15.52
N SER A 2 -20.77 4.12 -14.34
CA SER A 2 -19.45 3.86 -13.72
C SER A 2 -19.04 2.38 -13.67
N PHE A 3 -19.93 1.50 -13.19
CA PHE A 3 -19.66 0.05 -13.14
C PHE A 3 -19.37 -0.57 -14.53
N MET A 4 -20.07 -0.12 -15.59
CA MET A 4 -19.83 -0.61 -16.95
C MET A 4 -18.49 -0.09 -17.51
N MET A 5 -18.11 1.14 -17.21
CA MET A 5 -16.82 1.70 -17.60
C MET A 5 -15.65 0.95 -16.93
N VAL A 6 -15.78 0.64 -15.63
CA VAL A 6 -14.77 -0.14 -14.90
C VAL A 6 -14.62 -1.55 -15.48
N ILE A 7 -15.72 -2.24 -15.78
CA ILE A 7 -15.68 -3.57 -16.42
C ILE A 7 -15.01 -3.49 -17.79
N PHE A 8 -15.37 -2.50 -18.61
CA PHE A 8 -14.80 -2.32 -19.94
C PHE A 8 -13.29 -2.06 -19.88
N LEU A 9 -12.84 -1.16 -19.00
CA LEU A 9 -11.42 -0.84 -18.84
C LEU A 9 -10.63 -2.05 -18.32
N THR A 10 -11.19 -2.77 -17.33
CA THR A 10 -10.59 -4.00 -16.79
C THR A 10 -10.48 -5.07 -17.87
N GLY A 11 -11.50 -5.23 -18.70
CA GLY A 11 -11.50 -6.15 -19.84
C GLY A 11 -10.42 -5.82 -20.87
N LEU A 12 -10.29 -4.54 -21.25
CA LEU A 12 -9.28 -4.07 -22.18
C LEU A 12 -7.86 -4.29 -21.64
N VAL A 13 -7.61 -3.93 -20.38
CA VAL A 13 -6.30 -4.14 -19.73
C VAL A 13 -5.98 -5.63 -19.64
N SER A 14 -6.96 -6.46 -19.26
CA SER A 14 -6.79 -7.93 -19.21
C SER A 14 -6.45 -8.51 -20.59
N MET A 15 -7.11 -8.06 -21.65
CA MET A 15 -6.82 -8.50 -23.01
C MET A 15 -5.39 -8.12 -23.46
N ILE A 16 -4.94 -6.89 -23.16
CA ILE A 16 -3.57 -6.47 -23.44
C ILE A 16 -2.58 -7.32 -22.64
N LEU A 17 -2.83 -7.52 -21.34
CA LEU A 17 -1.97 -8.33 -20.47
C LEU A 17 -1.87 -9.77 -20.99
N MET A 18 -2.99 -10.41 -21.31
CA MET A 18 -3.03 -11.78 -21.84
C MET A 18 -2.34 -11.90 -23.19
N ARG A 19 -2.47 -10.89 -24.06
CA ARG A 19 -1.77 -10.85 -25.35
C ARG A 19 -0.26 -10.75 -25.16
N THR A 20 0.21 -9.86 -24.27
CA THR A 20 1.64 -9.71 -23.96
C THR A 20 2.20 -10.97 -23.31
N LEU A 21 1.51 -11.53 -22.31
CA LEU A 21 1.92 -12.77 -21.66
C LEU A 21 1.99 -13.93 -22.64
N ARG A 22 0.99 -14.10 -23.52
CA ARG A 22 1.00 -15.17 -24.52
C ARG A 22 2.19 -15.03 -25.48
N ASN A 23 2.51 -13.80 -25.90
CA ASN A 23 3.67 -13.53 -26.74
C ASN A 23 5.00 -13.82 -26.00
N ASP A 24 5.10 -13.42 -24.73
CA ASP A 24 6.28 -13.70 -23.91
C ASP A 24 6.46 -15.22 -23.69
N TYR A 25 5.41 -15.95 -23.33
CA TYR A 25 5.45 -17.40 -23.19
C TYR A 25 5.83 -18.10 -24.51
N ALA A 26 5.27 -17.67 -25.64
CA ALA A 26 5.60 -18.23 -26.95
C ALA A 26 7.06 -17.98 -27.34
N LYS A 27 7.63 -16.84 -26.94
CA LYS A 27 9.05 -16.55 -27.12
C LYS A 27 9.92 -17.48 -26.26
N TYR A 28 9.61 -17.63 -24.97
CA TYR A 28 10.38 -18.51 -24.08
C TYR A 28 10.31 -19.99 -24.50
N ALA A 29 9.16 -20.45 -25.01
CA ALA A 29 9.02 -21.82 -25.49
C ALA A 29 9.91 -22.11 -26.72
N ARG A 30 10.06 -21.13 -27.62
CA ARG A 30 10.97 -21.26 -28.79
C ARG A 30 12.43 -21.24 -28.37
N ASP A 31 12.79 -20.38 -27.43
CA ASP A 31 14.16 -20.29 -26.93
C ASP A 31 14.59 -21.56 -26.16
N ASP A 32 13.66 -22.34 -25.57
CA ASP A 32 13.93 -23.64 -24.93
C ASP A 32 14.12 -24.76 -25.98
N ASP A 33 13.36 -24.78 -27.08
CA ASP A 33 13.50 -25.76 -28.18
C ASP A 33 14.80 -25.55 -28.98
N ASP A 34 15.25 -24.30 -29.16
CA ASP A 34 16.51 -23.99 -29.86
C ASP A 34 17.77 -24.34 -29.02
N LEU A 35 17.62 -24.51 -27.70
CA LEU A 35 18.70 -24.83 -26.76
C LEU A 35 19.21 -26.28 -26.88
N GLU A 36 18.45 -27.19 -27.51
CA GLU A 36 18.93 -28.54 -27.83
C GLU A 36 19.95 -28.57 -28.99
N SER A 37 20.17 -27.45 -29.70
CA SER A 37 20.94 -27.46 -30.95
C SER A 37 22.36 -26.88 -30.93
N LEU A 38 22.81 -26.13 -29.91
CA LEU A 38 24.18 -25.59 -29.88
C LEU A 38 24.73 -25.37 -28.45
N GLU A 39 25.65 -26.23 -28.03
CA GLU A 39 26.63 -25.92 -26.97
C GLU A 39 27.61 -24.84 -27.46
N ARG A 40 27.51 -23.62 -26.90
CA ARG A 40 28.57 -22.61 -26.66
C ARG A 40 28.03 -21.20 -26.85
N ASP A 41 27.50 -20.63 -25.79
CA ASP A 41 28.09 -19.43 -25.18
C ASP A 41 27.42 -19.21 -23.83
N VAL A 42 28.10 -18.45 -22.96
CA VAL A 42 27.62 -17.93 -21.69
C VAL A 42 26.13 -17.61 -21.79
N ASN A 43 25.28 -18.48 -21.24
CA ASN A 43 23.84 -18.27 -21.22
C ASN A 43 23.61 -16.98 -20.42
N GLU A 44 23.49 -15.85 -21.13
CA GLU A 44 22.86 -14.65 -20.63
C GLU A 44 21.45 -15.08 -20.27
N GLU A 45 21.27 -15.58 -19.03
CA GLU A 45 19.95 -15.68 -18.41
C GLU A 45 19.23 -14.38 -18.82
N SER A 46 18.09 -14.45 -19.50
CA SER A 46 17.45 -13.23 -20.02
C SER A 46 16.25 -12.87 -19.16
N GLY A 47 16.00 -11.56 -19.02
CA GLY A 47 14.82 -11.03 -18.32
C GLY A 47 14.77 -11.36 -16.83
N TRP A 48 13.70 -12.05 -16.41
CA TRP A 48 13.39 -12.32 -15.00
C TRP A 48 14.34 -13.35 -14.36
N LYS A 49 14.91 -14.26 -15.17
CA LYS A 49 15.87 -15.27 -14.70
C LYS A 49 17.11 -14.60 -14.10
N LEU A 50 17.62 -13.50 -14.65
CA LEU A 50 18.76 -12.76 -14.05
C LEU A 50 18.47 -12.14 -12.68
N VAL A 51 17.19 -11.93 -12.36
CA VAL A 51 16.80 -11.20 -11.16
C VAL A 51 16.48 -12.17 -10.03
N HIS A 52 16.34 -13.48 -10.29
CA HIS A 52 15.88 -14.46 -9.30
C HIS A 52 16.65 -14.39 -7.97
N GLY A 53 17.99 -14.24 -8.03
CA GLY A 53 18.85 -14.15 -6.84
C GLY A 53 18.85 -12.79 -6.14
N ASP A 54 18.32 -11.74 -6.79
CA ASP A 54 18.27 -10.37 -6.28
C ASP A 54 16.88 -9.94 -5.81
N VAL A 55 15.79 -10.55 -6.32
CA VAL A 55 14.39 -10.21 -5.96
C VAL A 55 14.13 -10.31 -4.46
N PHE A 56 14.67 -11.33 -3.80
CA PHE A 56 14.41 -11.60 -2.37
C PHE A 56 15.38 -10.90 -1.42
N ARG A 57 16.21 -9.99 -1.95
CA ARG A 57 17.12 -9.21 -1.12
C ARG A 57 16.34 -8.16 -0.32
N PRO A 58 16.72 -7.88 0.95
CA PRO A 58 16.14 -6.77 1.67
C PRO A 58 16.29 -5.45 0.88
N PRO A 59 15.19 -4.69 0.69
CA PRO A 59 15.24 -3.41 0.02
C PRO A 59 15.98 -2.37 0.87
N ARG A 60 16.54 -1.35 0.21
CA ARG A 60 17.31 -0.26 0.87
C ARG A 60 16.49 0.46 1.95
N SER A 61 15.20 0.67 1.72
CA SER A 61 14.26 1.33 2.62
C SER A 61 13.30 0.35 3.29
N LEU A 62 13.81 -0.77 3.81
CA LEU A 62 13.00 -1.83 4.44
C LEU A 62 12.10 -1.31 5.56
N THR A 63 12.55 -0.39 6.39
CA THR A 63 11.74 0.23 7.47
C THR A 63 10.51 0.95 6.92
N LEU A 64 10.67 1.75 5.86
CA LEU A 64 9.56 2.48 5.26
C LEU A 64 8.61 1.53 4.53
N LEU A 65 9.15 0.57 3.77
CA LEU A 65 8.33 -0.39 3.05
C LEU A 65 7.47 -1.24 4.00
N SER A 66 8.08 -1.78 5.07
CA SER A 66 7.34 -2.56 6.07
C SER A 66 6.25 -1.74 6.75
N ALA A 67 6.55 -0.49 7.13
CA ALA A 67 5.55 0.42 7.68
C ALA A 67 4.39 0.69 6.71
N LEU A 68 4.68 1.00 5.44
CA LEU A 68 3.65 1.27 4.43
C LEU A 68 2.79 0.03 4.14
N VAL A 69 3.37 -1.16 4.08
CA VAL A 69 2.62 -2.42 3.88
C VAL A 69 1.75 -2.72 5.10
N GLY A 70 2.26 -2.54 6.32
CA GLY A 70 1.48 -2.68 7.55
C GLY A 70 0.31 -1.70 7.62
N ILE A 71 0.55 -0.42 7.33
CA ILE A 71 -0.49 0.61 7.30
C ILE A 71 -1.52 0.29 6.21
N GLY A 72 -1.08 -0.05 5.00
CA GLY A 72 -1.98 -0.37 3.89
C GLY A 72 -2.87 -1.58 4.17
N THR A 73 -2.31 -2.62 4.80
CA THR A 73 -3.09 -3.82 5.18
C THR A 73 -4.09 -3.53 6.29
N GLN A 74 -3.73 -2.72 7.30
CA GLN A 74 -4.68 -2.22 8.29
C GLN A 74 -5.80 -1.41 7.63
N LEU A 75 -5.48 -0.47 6.71
CA LEU A 75 -6.48 0.36 6.05
C LEU A 75 -7.44 -0.47 5.18
N ALA A 76 -6.93 -1.47 4.46
CA ALA A 76 -7.76 -2.37 3.68
C ALA A 76 -8.73 -3.17 4.59
N ALA A 77 -8.22 -3.72 5.70
CA ALA A 77 -9.04 -4.43 6.69
C ALA A 77 -10.08 -3.49 7.36
N LEU A 78 -9.68 -2.27 7.69
CA LEU A 78 -10.54 -1.25 8.26
C LEU A 78 -11.68 -0.87 7.32
N ILE A 79 -11.38 -0.57 6.06
CA ILE A 79 -12.40 -0.21 5.06
C ILE A 79 -13.38 -1.36 4.89
N LEU A 80 -12.89 -2.59 4.74
CA LEU A 80 -13.75 -3.77 4.64
C LEU A 80 -14.64 -3.93 5.88
N LEU A 81 -14.07 -3.81 7.08
CA LEU A 81 -14.81 -3.91 8.34
C LEU A 81 -15.90 -2.83 8.46
N VAL A 82 -15.58 -1.57 8.14
CA VAL A 82 -16.53 -0.46 8.20
C VAL A 82 -17.65 -0.63 7.16
N ILE A 83 -17.35 -1.14 5.97
CA ILE A 83 -18.38 -1.45 4.95
C ILE A 83 -19.34 -2.51 5.49
N VAL A 84 -18.82 -3.61 6.06
CA VAL A 84 -19.65 -4.67 6.64
C VAL A 84 -20.52 -4.11 7.77
N LEU A 85 -19.94 -3.32 8.68
CA LEU A 85 -20.68 -2.71 9.79
C LEU A 85 -21.71 -1.68 9.30
N ALA A 86 -21.44 -0.96 8.21
CA ALA A 86 -22.38 -0.01 7.64
C ALA A 86 -23.61 -0.71 7.03
N ILE A 87 -23.40 -1.87 6.39
CA ILE A 87 -24.47 -2.69 5.83
C ILE A 87 -25.32 -3.34 6.93
N VAL A 88 -24.67 -3.94 7.94
CA VAL A 88 -25.35 -4.70 9.00
C VAL A 88 -25.97 -3.77 10.07
N GLY A 89 -25.21 -2.77 10.52
CA GLY A 89 -25.56 -1.93 11.68
C GLY A 89 -26.37 -0.69 11.34
N MET A 90 -26.77 -0.51 10.08
CA MET A 90 -27.52 0.68 9.62
C MET A 90 -26.83 1.99 10.03
N LEU A 91 -25.48 2.01 10.05
CA LEU A 91 -24.67 3.13 10.55
C LEU A 91 -24.87 4.44 9.77
N TYR A 92 -25.54 4.38 8.61
CA TYR A 92 -25.91 5.54 7.81
C TYR A 92 -27.06 6.36 8.40
N VAL A 93 -27.79 5.85 9.40
CA VAL A 93 -28.94 6.54 10.02
C VAL A 93 -28.50 7.61 11.03
N GLY A 94 -27.39 7.39 11.74
CA GLY A 94 -26.88 8.30 12.76
C GLY A 94 -25.91 9.35 12.20
N ARG A 95 -26.18 10.65 12.44
CA ARG A 95 -25.21 11.72 12.11
C ARG A 95 -23.88 11.46 12.81
N GLY A 96 -22.80 11.30 12.03
CA GLY A 96 -21.44 11.07 12.55
C GLY A 96 -21.17 9.65 13.07
N ALA A 97 -22.12 8.72 12.99
CA ALA A 97 -21.94 7.34 13.45
C ALA A 97 -20.85 6.60 12.64
N ILE A 98 -20.81 6.83 11.32
CA ILE A 98 -19.76 6.27 10.45
C ILE A 98 -18.37 6.78 10.84
N ILE A 99 -18.22 8.09 11.10
CA ILE A 99 -16.93 8.69 11.48
C ILE A 99 -16.46 8.13 12.82
N THR A 100 -17.36 8.07 13.81
CA THR A 100 -17.05 7.53 15.14
C THR A 100 -16.66 6.06 15.06
N THR A 101 -17.41 5.26 14.30
CA THR A 101 -17.11 3.84 14.07
C THR A 101 -15.77 3.66 13.39
N PHE A 102 -15.46 4.49 12.39
CA PHE A 102 -14.17 4.45 11.69
C PHE A 102 -13.00 4.68 12.63
N ILE A 103 -13.09 5.68 13.52
CA ILE A 103 -12.03 5.99 14.50
C ILE A 103 -11.83 4.82 15.47
N VAL A 104 -12.92 4.26 16.00
CA VAL A 104 -12.85 3.12 16.93
C VAL A 104 -12.28 1.89 16.24
N CYS A 105 -12.77 1.56 15.04
CA CYS A 105 -12.28 0.42 14.26
C CYS A 105 -10.81 0.61 13.86
N TYR A 106 -10.37 1.83 13.54
CA TYR A 106 -8.98 2.13 13.27
C TYR A 106 -8.10 1.79 14.49
N ALA A 107 -8.54 2.20 15.68
CA ALA A 107 -7.82 1.90 16.92
C ALA A 107 -7.71 0.39 17.17
N LEU A 108 -8.81 -0.36 17.00
CA LEU A 108 -8.83 -1.82 17.21
C LEU A 108 -8.03 -2.60 16.15
N THR A 109 -8.07 -2.16 14.89
CA THR A 109 -7.33 -2.80 13.80
C THR A 109 -5.83 -2.47 13.78
N SER A 110 -5.37 -1.58 14.67
CA SER A 110 -3.95 -1.19 14.78
C SER A 110 -3.02 -2.37 15.11
N PHE A 111 -3.54 -3.45 15.68
CA PHE A 111 -2.78 -4.70 15.84
C PHE A 111 -2.30 -5.29 14.49
N ILE A 112 -3.14 -5.21 13.44
CA ILE A 112 -2.86 -5.79 12.12
C ILE A 112 -1.64 -5.11 11.48
N SER A 113 -1.56 -3.78 11.56
CA SER A 113 -0.42 -3.05 10.98
C SER A 113 0.89 -3.40 11.68
N GLY A 114 0.88 -3.49 13.02
CA GLY A 114 2.03 -3.95 13.80
C GLY A 114 2.46 -5.37 13.42
N TYR A 115 1.51 -6.31 13.32
CA TYR A 115 1.77 -7.70 12.97
C TYR A 115 2.39 -7.84 11.57
N VAL A 116 1.76 -7.25 10.56
CA VAL A 116 2.21 -7.37 9.16
C VAL A 116 3.54 -6.64 8.94
N SER A 117 3.67 -5.41 9.45
CA SER A 117 4.91 -4.62 9.33
C SER A 117 6.09 -5.35 9.98
N ALA A 118 5.94 -5.79 11.23
CA ALA A 118 7.01 -6.46 11.96
C ALA A 118 7.35 -7.83 11.35
N GLY A 119 6.35 -8.54 10.84
CA GLY A 119 6.58 -9.82 10.17
C GLY A 119 7.39 -9.67 8.90
N LEU A 120 7.03 -8.71 8.04
CA LEU A 120 7.80 -8.41 6.83
C LEU A 120 9.21 -7.88 7.16
N TYR A 121 9.32 -7.04 8.19
CA TYR A 121 10.59 -6.48 8.63
C TYR A 121 11.54 -7.56 9.18
N SER A 122 11.04 -8.47 10.01
CA SER A 122 11.78 -9.58 10.61
C SER A 122 12.26 -10.57 9.54
N ARG A 123 11.36 -10.98 8.63
CA ARG A 123 11.70 -11.89 7.52
C ARG A 123 12.82 -11.33 6.63
N ASN A 124 12.82 -10.03 6.36
CA ASN A 124 13.88 -9.42 5.57
C ASN A 124 15.16 -9.08 6.37
N GLY A 125 15.37 -9.64 7.56
CA GLY A 125 16.60 -9.47 8.34
C GLY A 125 16.73 -8.09 9.01
N GLY A 126 15.62 -7.39 9.24
CA GLY A 126 15.61 -6.09 9.89
C GLY A 126 16.00 -6.16 11.38
N LYS A 127 17.07 -5.44 11.76
CA LYS A 127 17.60 -5.45 13.15
C LYS A 127 16.92 -4.43 14.07
N ASN A 128 16.56 -3.26 13.53
CA ASN A 128 16.06 -2.12 14.31
C ASN A 128 14.53 -2.10 14.39
N TRP A 129 13.93 -3.14 14.97
CA TRP A 129 12.48 -3.33 14.97
C TRP A 129 11.71 -2.22 15.71
N ILE A 130 12.30 -1.58 16.73
CA ILE A 130 11.68 -0.45 17.44
C ILE A 130 11.46 0.74 16.49
N LYS A 131 12.45 1.04 15.63
CA LYS A 131 12.33 2.13 14.64
C LYS A 131 11.24 1.82 13.62
N ALA A 132 11.15 0.57 13.16
CA ALA A 132 10.10 0.15 12.24
C ALA A 132 8.70 0.23 12.90
N MET A 133 8.59 -0.18 14.16
CA MET A 133 7.34 -0.11 14.93
C MET A 133 6.88 1.33 15.12
N ILE A 134 7.76 2.23 15.59
CA ILE A 134 7.43 3.65 15.78
C ILE A 134 6.97 4.25 14.45
N LEU A 135 7.70 3.99 13.35
CA LEU A 135 7.32 4.48 12.02
C LEU A 135 5.94 3.96 11.58
N THR A 136 5.65 2.67 11.83
CA THR A 136 4.35 2.07 11.51
C THR A 136 3.21 2.71 12.32
N ALA A 137 3.45 2.96 13.62
CA ALA A 137 2.45 3.53 14.52
C ALA A 137 2.20 5.03 14.30
N SER A 138 3.20 5.78 13.80
CA SER A 138 3.14 7.24 13.73
C SER A 138 2.94 7.80 12.33
N LEU A 139 3.41 7.14 11.27
CA LEU A 139 3.45 7.73 9.92
C LEU A 139 2.06 8.20 9.45
N PHE A 140 1.04 7.34 9.56
CA PHE A 140 -0.31 7.67 9.10
C PHE A 140 -1.03 8.68 10.03
N PRO A 141 -1.07 8.49 11.37
CA PRO A 141 -1.69 9.46 12.27
C PRO A 141 -1.05 10.85 12.22
N PHE A 142 0.28 10.94 12.19
CA PHE A 142 0.97 12.25 12.14
C PHE A 142 0.77 12.95 10.81
N LEU A 143 0.74 12.22 9.69
CA LEU A 143 0.42 12.82 8.39
C LEU A 143 -1.00 13.43 8.40
N HIS A 144 -1.98 12.69 8.93
CA HIS A 144 -3.36 13.19 9.05
C HIS A 144 -3.48 14.33 10.04
N PHE A 145 -2.76 14.27 11.15
CA PHE A 145 -2.70 15.35 12.12
C PHE A 145 -2.11 16.62 11.51
N ALA A 146 -1.03 16.53 10.73
CA ALA A 146 -0.42 17.68 10.06
C ALA A 146 -1.36 18.34 9.05
N ILE A 147 -2.02 17.54 8.21
CA ILE A 147 -3.02 18.04 7.24
C ILE A 147 -4.20 18.65 7.99
N GLY A 148 -4.75 17.93 8.96
CA GLY A 148 -5.88 18.38 9.77
C GLY A 148 -5.57 19.66 10.55
N PHE A 149 -4.36 19.79 11.08
CA PHE A 149 -3.91 21.00 11.79
C PHE A 149 -3.82 22.21 10.86
N ALA A 150 -3.27 22.04 9.65
CA ALA A 150 -3.23 23.10 8.65
C ALA A 150 -4.65 23.54 8.25
N LEU A 151 -5.53 22.58 7.94
CA LEU A 151 -6.94 22.85 7.61
C LEU A 151 -7.70 23.49 8.78
N ASN A 152 -7.43 23.05 10.01
CA ASN A 152 -8.05 23.60 11.21
C ASN A 152 -7.62 25.04 11.48
N THR A 153 -6.36 25.38 11.21
CA THR A 153 -5.86 26.76 11.32
C THR A 153 -6.61 27.68 10.36
N ILE A 154 -6.84 27.23 9.12
CA ILE A 154 -7.66 27.96 8.14
C ILE A 154 -9.11 28.08 8.63
N ALA A 155 -9.70 26.98 9.13
CA ALA A 155 -11.08 26.98 9.62
C ALA A 155 -11.29 27.98 10.78
N ILE A 156 -10.33 28.06 11.72
CA ILE A 156 -10.36 29.02 12.83
C ILE A 156 -10.27 30.46 12.29
N PHE A 157 -9.36 30.72 11.33
CA PHE A 157 -9.20 32.05 10.74
C PHE A 157 -10.50 32.58 10.11
N TYR A 158 -11.26 31.71 9.44
CA TYR A 158 -12.55 32.05 8.83
C TYR A 158 -13.75 31.96 9.80
N GLY A 159 -13.53 31.65 11.09
CA GLY A 159 -14.62 31.48 12.06
C GLY A 159 -15.58 30.34 11.71
N SER A 160 -15.09 29.30 11.03
CA SER A 160 -15.92 28.20 10.54
C SER A 160 -16.37 27.29 11.69
N LEU A 161 -17.65 26.90 11.67
CA LEU A 161 -18.19 25.86 12.57
C LEU A 161 -17.56 24.47 12.34
N ALA A 162 -16.84 24.29 11.23
CA ALA A 162 -16.09 23.07 10.93
C ALA A 162 -14.72 23.00 11.66
N ALA A 163 -14.33 24.03 12.41
CA ALA A 163 -13.13 24.00 13.23
C ALA A 163 -13.24 22.87 14.28
N ILE A 164 -12.23 22.00 14.30
CA ILE A 164 -12.11 20.90 15.24
C ILE A 164 -11.81 21.49 16.62
N PRO A 165 -12.68 21.26 17.63
CA PRO A 165 -12.43 21.73 18.99
C PRO A 165 -11.16 21.10 19.57
N PHE A 166 -10.44 21.85 20.40
CA PHE A 166 -9.22 21.37 21.05
C PHE A 166 -9.44 20.06 21.82
N GLY A 167 -10.58 19.92 22.51
CA GLY A 167 -10.94 18.69 23.22
C GLY A 167 -10.96 17.45 22.33
N THR A 168 -11.46 17.57 21.09
CA THR A 168 -11.46 16.47 20.12
C THR A 168 -10.04 16.08 19.71
N MET A 169 -9.13 17.05 19.54
CA MET A 169 -7.71 16.75 19.24
C MET A 169 -7.04 15.97 20.39
N VAL A 170 -7.31 16.36 21.64
CA VAL A 170 -6.81 15.64 22.82
C VAL A 170 -7.36 14.21 22.87
N VAL A 171 -8.66 14.03 22.61
CA VAL A 171 -9.27 12.68 22.55
C VAL A 171 -8.61 11.81 21.48
N MET A 172 -8.36 12.34 20.28
CA MET A 172 -7.66 11.59 19.22
C MET A 172 -6.24 11.20 19.64
N PHE A 173 -5.51 12.11 20.31
CA PHE A 173 -4.18 11.81 20.81
C PHE A 173 -4.20 10.73 21.89
N VAL A 174 -5.14 10.78 22.84
CA VAL A 174 -5.29 9.77 23.90
C VAL A 174 -5.65 8.41 23.30
N LEU A 175 -6.59 8.35 22.35
CA LEU A 175 -6.93 7.11 21.64
C LEU A 175 -5.71 6.52 20.92
N TRP A 176 -4.93 7.36 20.26
CA TRP A 176 -3.69 6.92 19.61
C TRP A 176 -2.66 6.41 20.63
N ALA A 177 -2.40 7.17 21.71
CA ALA A 177 -1.34 6.88 22.67
C ALA A 177 -1.64 5.65 23.55
N PHE A 178 -2.90 5.45 23.94
CA PHE A 178 -3.28 4.40 24.90
C PHE A 178 -3.98 3.19 24.28
N ILE A 179 -4.46 3.29 23.04
CA ILE A 179 -5.10 2.16 22.36
C ILE A 179 -4.30 1.77 21.12
N SER A 180 -4.23 2.63 20.10
CA SER A 180 -3.56 2.28 18.85
C SER A 180 -2.10 1.91 19.03
N PHE A 181 -1.32 2.74 19.72
CA PHE A 181 0.13 2.56 19.87
C PHE A 181 0.47 1.26 20.64
N PRO A 182 -0.15 0.97 21.80
CA PRO A 182 0.02 -0.33 22.47
C PRO A 182 -0.41 -1.51 21.60
N LEU A 183 -1.50 -1.39 20.84
CA LEU A 183 -1.94 -2.45 19.93
C LEU A 183 -0.94 -2.69 18.78
N VAL A 184 -0.35 -1.63 18.21
CA VAL A 184 0.74 -1.76 17.22
C VAL A 184 1.95 -2.44 17.85
N LEU A 185 2.33 -2.08 19.08
CA LEU A 185 3.42 -2.72 19.81
C LEU A 185 3.15 -4.22 20.01
N LEU A 186 1.96 -4.59 20.49
CA LEU A 186 1.55 -5.98 20.66
C LEU A 186 1.60 -6.74 19.33
N GLY A 187 1.01 -6.17 18.27
CA GLY A 187 1.07 -6.72 16.92
C GLY A 187 2.51 -6.90 16.46
N THR A 188 3.39 -5.94 16.73
CA THR A 188 4.81 -6.00 16.37
C THR A 188 5.54 -7.13 17.08
N VAL A 189 5.28 -7.34 18.37
CA VAL A 189 5.88 -8.43 19.16
C VAL A 189 5.43 -9.79 18.60
N VAL A 190 4.12 -9.97 18.39
CA VAL A 190 3.56 -11.20 17.83
C VAL A 190 4.09 -11.44 16.41
N GLY A 191 4.04 -10.43 15.56
CA GLY A 191 4.50 -10.47 14.18
C GLY A 191 5.96 -10.90 14.07
N ARG A 192 6.87 -10.33 14.87
CA ARG A 192 8.28 -10.74 14.81
C ARG A 192 8.49 -12.21 15.22
N ASN A 193 7.72 -12.68 16.21
CA ASN A 193 7.92 -13.98 16.83
C ASN A 193 7.29 -15.11 16.00
N TRP A 194 6.17 -14.84 15.32
CA TRP A 194 5.43 -15.85 14.56
C TRP A 194 5.70 -15.85 13.05
N SER A 195 6.33 -14.81 12.51
CA SER A 195 6.54 -14.72 11.05
C SER A 195 7.58 -15.69 10.49
N GLY A 196 8.35 -16.36 11.36
CA GLY A 196 9.32 -17.37 10.96
C GLY A 196 10.43 -16.86 10.05
N ALA A 197 11.13 -17.80 9.41
CA ALA A 197 12.16 -17.51 8.42
C ALA A 197 11.54 -17.30 7.02
N PRO A 198 12.19 -16.51 6.15
CA PRO A 198 11.79 -16.41 4.74
C PRO A 198 11.87 -17.78 4.07
N ASN A 199 10.76 -18.21 3.46
CA ASN A 199 10.74 -19.38 2.59
C ASN A 199 10.95 -18.94 1.14
N ASN A 200 12.18 -18.54 0.81
CA ASN A 200 12.52 -18.07 -0.53
C ASN A 200 12.72 -19.28 -1.47
N PRO A 201 12.13 -19.30 -2.67
CA PRO A 201 12.22 -20.42 -3.62
C PRO A 201 13.63 -20.61 -4.18
N CYS A 202 14.52 -19.63 -4.01
CA CYS A 202 15.89 -19.65 -4.49
C CYS A 202 16.85 -19.01 -3.48
N ARG A 203 18.14 -19.35 -3.61
CA ARG A 203 19.20 -18.77 -2.78
C ARG A 203 19.41 -17.29 -3.14
N VAL A 204 19.31 -16.42 -2.15
CA VAL A 204 19.53 -14.98 -2.32
C VAL A 204 21.03 -14.69 -2.47
N LYS A 205 21.41 -13.94 -3.50
CA LYS A 205 22.78 -13.46 -3.71
C LYS A 205 23.08 -12.33 -2.71
N THR A 206 24.27 -12.33 -2.12
CA THR A 206 24.70 -11.30 -1.15
C THR A 206 25.24 -10.06 -1.84
N ILE A 207 25.89 -10.20 -3.00
CA ILE A 207 26.51 -9.10 -3.76
C ILE A 207 25.52 -8.63 -4.83
N PRO A 208 25.15 -7.34 -4.89
CA PRO A 208 24.23 -6.85 -5.91
C PRO A 208 24.90 -6.97 -7.27
N ARG A 209 24.16 -7.45 -8.27
CA ARG A 209 24.69 -7.45 -9.63
C ARG A 209 24.92 -6.00 -10.12
N PRO A 210 25.89 -5.77 -11.01
CA PRO A 210 25.98 -4.50 -11.72
C PRO A 210 24.72 -4.32 -12.58
N ILE A 211 24.06 -3.15 -12.44
CA ILE A 211 22.88 -2.79 -13.23
C ILE A 211 23.35 -1.84 -14.33
N PRO A 212 23.00 -2.07 -15.61
CA PRO A 212 23.31 -1.14 -16.71
C PRO A 212 22.75 0.25 -16.43
N GLU A 213 23.36 1.28 -17.00
CA GLU A 213 22.83 2.64 -16.88
C GLU A 213 21.42 2.71 -17.48
N ARG A 214 20.47 3.13 -16.65
CA ARG A 214 19.07 3.27 -17.05
C ARG A 214 18.88 4.53 -17.88
N LYS A 215 18.14 4.42 -18.97
CA LYS A 215 17.67 5.58 -19.74
C LYS A 215 16.74 6.45 -18.87
N TRP A 216 16.67 7.74 -19.16
CA TRP A 216 15.91 8.71 -18.36
C TRP A 216 14.43 8.33 -18.17
N TYR A 217 13.80 7.77 -19.21
CA TYR A 217 12.39 7.35 -19.19
C TYR A 217 12.14 6.04 -18.43
N LEU A 218 13.19 5.29 -18.10
CA LEU A 218 13.12 4.07 -17.27
C LEU A 218 13.43 4.34 -15.79
N THR A 219 13.43 5.62 -15.38
CA THR A 219 13.59 5.98 -13.97
C THR A 219 12.30 5.69 -13.19
N PRO A 220 12.38 5.25 -11.92
CA PRO A 220 11.19 4.91 -11.13
C PRO A 220 10.17 6.03 -11.02
N SER A 221 10.62 7.30 -10.97
CA SER A 221 9.74 8.46 -10.93
C SER A 221 8.94 8.65 -12.22
N VAL A 222 9.60 8.57 -13.38
CA VAL A 222 8.95 8.71 -14.69
C VAL A 222 7.99 7.55 -14.93
N ILE A 223 8.42 6.32 -14.65
CA ILE A 223 7.54 5.13 -14.77
C ILE A 223 6.33 5.26 -13.83
N SER A 224 6.53 5.68 -12.58
CA SER A 224 5.44 5.87 -11.62
C SER A 224 4.44 6.93 -12.09
N LEU A 225 4.91 8.02 -12.70
CA LEU A 225 4.05 9.09 -13.21
C LEU A 225 3.29 8.66 -14.46
N MET A 226 3.98 8.05 -15.44
CA MET A 226 3.36 7.57 -16.68
C MET A 226 2.39 6.42 -16.42
N GLY A 227 2.78 5.45 -15.58
CA GLY A 227 1.92 4.34 -15.18
C GLY A 227 0.71 4.79 -14.36
N GLY A 228 0.86 5.87 -13.57
CA GLY A 228 -0.21 6.46 -12.78
C GLY A 228 -1.24 7.27 -13.58
N LEU A 229 -0.90 7.71 -14.80
CA LEU A 229 -1.77 8.53 -15.64
C LEU A 229 -3.08 7.82 -16.02
N LEU A 230 -3.01 6.52 -16.32
CA LEU A 230 -4.18 5.72 -16.70
C LEU A 230 -5.15 5.50 -15.53
N PRO A 231 -4.71 5.01 -14.34
CA PRO A 231 -5.55 4.97 -13.14
C PRO A 231 -6.09 6.35 -12.76
N PHE A 232 -5.26 7.40 -12.87
CA PHE A 232 -5.68 8.77 -12.57
C PHE A 232 -6.84 9.21 -13.47
N GLY A 233 -6.74 9.02 -14.79
CA GLY A 233 -7.81 9.37 -15.72
C GLY A 233 -9.12 8.63 -15.43
N SER A 234 -9.04 7.35 -15.06
CA SER A 234 -10.22 6.56 -14.69
C SER A 234 -10.88 7.06 -13.40
N ILE A 235 -10.09 7.43 -12.39
CA ILE A 235 -10.62 7.87 -11.08
C ILE A 235 -11.09 9.33 -11.14
N PHE A 236 -10.40 10.18 -11.92
CA PHE A 236 -10.69 11.61 -12.02
C PHE A 236 -12.13 11.89 -12.46
N ILE A 237 -12.62 11.16 -13.45
CA ILE A 237 -14.00 11.30 -13.96
C ILE A 237 -15.02 10.95 -12.87
N GLU A 238 -14.79 9.86 -12.15
CA GLU A 238 -15.67 9.43 -11.06
C GLU A 238 -15.64 10.43 -9.90
N MET A 239 -14.46 10.93 -9.54
CA MET A 239 -14.31 11.94 -8.50
C MET A 239 -15.03 13.25 -8.86
N TYR A 240 -15.00 13.65 -10.14
CA TYR A 240 -15.77 14.78 -10.63
C TYR A 240 -17.29 14.58 -10.43
N PHE A 241 -17.83 13.40 -10.74
CA PHE A 241 -19.25 13.10 -10.50
C PHE A 241 -19.59 13.11 -9.00
N VAL A 242 -18.71 12.57 -8.15
CA VAL A 242 -18.87 12.59 -6.70
C VAL A 242 -18.91 14.04 -6.18
N PHE A 243 -17.95 14.88 -6.56
CA PHE A 243 -17.92 16.28 -6.12
C PHE A 243 -19.10 17.09 -6.66
N THR A 244 -19.45 16.92 -7.93
CA THR A 244 -20.63 17.56 -8.52
C THR A 244 -21.90 17.21 -7.74
N SER A 245 -22.05 15.94 -7.34
CA SER A 245 -23.17 15.46 -6.52
C SER A 245 -23.18 16.03 -5.10
N PHE A 246 -22.02 16.11 -4.43
CA PHE A 246 -21.93 16.66 -3.08
C PHE A 246 -22.25 18.15 -3.02
N TRP A 247 -21.77 18.92 -3.99
CA TRP A 247 -21.94 20.38 -4.02
C TRP A 247 -23.17 20.83 -4.79
N ASN A 248 -24.01 19.91 -5.29
CA ASN A 248 -25.19 20.21 -6.12
C ASN A 248 -24.86 21.17 -7.29
N TYR A 249 -23.66 21.08 -7.85
CA TYR A 249 -23.41 21.75 -9.13
C TYR A 249 -24.29 21.04 -10.16
N LYS A 250 -25.32 21.73 -10.66
CA LYS A 250 -26.13 21.23 -11.78
C LYS A 250 -25.30 21.19 -13.06
#